data_AF-A0AAW2B771-F1
#
_entry.id   AF-A0AAW2B771-F1
#
_cell.length_a   1.000
_cell.length_b   1.000
_cell.length_c   1.000
_cell.angle_alpha   90.00
_cell.angle_beta   90.00
_cell.angle_gamma   90.00
#
_symmetry.space_group_name_H-M   'P 1'
#
loop_
_entity.id
_entity.type
_entity.pdbx_description
1 polymer ?
#
loop_
_entity_poly.entity_id
_entity_poly.type
_entity_poly.pdbx_seq_one_letter_code
_entity_poly.pdbx_strand_id
1 'polypeptide(L)'
;FSDSKPSGLNIHPLLNCQSCVHIADSDQWVQIEPSACTDEGGSKFRVSTDPGRYECVRTRMRWVCDCDVTLQYCTVDGHFLNTELERLQCNRIAPVIDVTVISGKLEEVHLPHYACLGESDPSLKDAVKVLSVKDEEITTEPVQLTRFHAKIVQPSFSLKTLIISWIMRVDDHCDLLLYMCSKVPLILHVYFFPFDECAKEKVEKDEKSSCPIKHPRPDRPFRMKTPHVLDVPGALTIHPKEGITLRRETPPNYFKVTTRLENDLQMTLIRKEDKEEVWPATILKDELDQIHPKRDEPRLNSEAGKAHFADNHWPDLIHGFKTVGIIADKLCQKSYMTVCETIHMHSDAVKSELISILQREELYLLEHLYDSTPLAQVEYTVYTIALRQQ
;
A
#
# COMPACT_ATOMS: atom_id res chain seq x y z
N PHE A 1 13.10 -40.37 -14.05
CA PHE A 1 11.77 -40.03 -13.50
C PHE A 1 11.99 -39.42 -12.12
N SER A 2 11.99 -38.09 -12.07
CA SER A 2 12.13 -37.31 -10.84
C SER A 2 10.86 -36.47 -10.77
N ASP A 3 9.99 -36.81 -9.82
CA ASP A 3 8.74 -36.12 -9.56
C ASP A 3 9.00 -34.71 -9.03
N SER A 4 8.99 -33.72 -9.92
CA SER A 4 8.81 -32.33 -9.54
C SER A 4 7.34 -32.11 -9.21
N LYS A 5 7.03 -32.03 -7.91
CA LYS A 5 5.74 -31.58 -7.38
C LYS A 5 5.28 -30.31 -8.12
N PRO A 6 4.00 -30.21 -8.54
CA PRO A 6 3.47 -28.94 -9.00
C PRO A 6 3.43 -28.00 -7.80
N SER A 7 4.25 -26.95 -7.82
CA SER A 7 4.09 -25.80 -6.95
C SER A 7 2.68 -25.23 -7.23
N GLY A 8 1.78 -25.38 -6.27
CA GLY A 8 0.42 -24.88 -6.35
C GLY A 8 0.42 -23.35 -6.38
N LEU A 9 0.58 -22.78 -7.57
CA LEU A 9 0.23 -21.39 -7.85
C LEU A 9 -1.29 -21.34 -7.97
N ASN A 10 -1.93 -20.54 -7.11
CA ASN A 10 -3.39 -20.37 -7.09
C ASN A 10 -3.89 -19.91 -8.47
N ILE A 11 -4.75 -20.73 -9.08
CA ILE A 11 -5.16 -20.71 -10.49
C ILE A 11 -6.36 -19.76 -10.72
N HIS A 12 -6.30 -18.53 -10.22
CA HIS A 12 -7.36 -17.55 -10.51
C HIS A 12 -6.83 -16.45 -11.43
N PRO A 13 -7.55 -16.11 -12.53
CA PRO A 13 -7.28 -14.88 -13.26
C PRO A 13 -7.31 -13.73 -12.26
N LEU A 14 -6.17 -13.05 -12.08
CA LEU A 14 -6.01 -12.04 -11.04
C LEU A 14 -6.94 -10.83 -11.25
N LEU A 15 -7.49 -10.65 -12.45
CA LEU A 15 -8.47 -9.62 -12.79
C LEU A 15 -9.68 -10.25 -13.46
N ASN A 16 -10.82 -10.28 -12.76
CA ASN A 16 -12.11 -10.64 -13.33
C ASN A 16 -12.96 -9.38 -13.43
N CYS A 17 -13.05 -8.79 -14.62
CA CYS A 17 -14.00 -7.70 -14.90
C CYS A 17 -15.08 -8.20 -15.85
N GLN A 18 -16.35 -8.16 -15.42
CA GLN A 18 -17.48 -8.59 -16.25
C GLN A 18 -17.60 -7.73 -17.51
N SER A 19 -17.34 -6.42 -17.43
CA SER A 19 -17.37 -5.54 -18.61
C SER A 19 -16.33 -5.95 -19.66
N CYS A 20 -15.16 -6.44 -19.24
CA CYS A 20 -14.09 -6.84 -20.15
C CYS A 20 -14.21 -8.30 -20.65
N VAL A 21 -15.24 -9.05 -20.26
CA VAL A 21 -15.33 -10.51 -20.53
C VAL A 21 -15.41 -10.86 -22.02
N HIS A 22 -15.96 -9.96 -22.83
CA HIS A 22 -16.11 -10.15 -24.29
C HIS A 22 -14.82 -9.88 -25.08
N ILE A 23 -13.77 -9.39 -24.42
CA ILE A 23 -12.51 -9.07 -25.06
C ILE A 23 -11.65 -10.33 -25.05
N ALA A 24 -11.29 -10.78 -26.25
CA ALA A 24 -10.44 -11.94 -26.42
C ALA A 24 -9.10 -11.75 -25.69
N ASP A 25 -8.74 -12.74 -24.89
CA ASP A 25 -7.41 -12.92 -24.32
C ASP A 25 -7.01 -14.39 -24.46
N SER A 26 -5.73 -14.63 -24.65
CA SER A 26 -5.20 -15.99 -24.65
C SER A 26 -5.17 -16.51 -23.21
N ASP A 27 -5.70 -17.71 -22.98
CA ASP A 27 -5.69 -18.39 -21.69
C ASP A 27 -4.46 -19.30 -21.48
N GLN A 28 -3.71 -19.59 -22.55
CA GLN A 28 -2.55 -20.48 -22.52
C GLN A 28 -1.23 -19.75 -22.20
N TRP A 29 -0.97 -19.53 -20.90
CA TRP A 29 0.29 -18.98 -20.40
C TRP A 29 0.84 -19.83 -19.25
N VAL A 30 2.11 -20.19 -19.33
CA VAL A 30 2.83 -20.82 -18.21
C VAL A 30 3.20 -19.74 -17.21
N GLN A 31 2.61 -19.79 -16.01
CA GLN A 31 2.94 -18.85 -14.96
C GLN A 31 4.29 -19.16 -14.34
N ILE A 32 5.11 -18.13 -14.17
CA ILE A 32 6.43 -18.27 -13.56
C ILE A 32 6.68 -17.17 -12.54
N GLU A 33 7.33 -17.55 -11.43
CA GLU A 33 7.88 -16.63 -10.44
C GLU A 33 9.33 -16.31 -10.84
N PRO A 34 9.69 -15.04 -11.09
CA PRO A 34 11.06 -14.69 -11.40
C PRO A 34 11.95 -14.68 -10.15
N SER A 35 13.26 -14.81 -10.35
CA SER A 35 14.24 -14.60 -9.29
C SER A 35 14.47 -13.09 -9.06
N ALA A 36 14.58 -12.66 -7.80
CA ALA A 36 14.93 -11.28 -7.46
C ALA A 36 16.46 -11.10 -7.45
N CYS A 37 16.95 -10.12 -8.19
CA CYS A 37 18.35 -9.69 -8.16
C CYS A 37 18.52 -8.64 -7.05
N THR A 38 19.49 -8.84 -6.16
CA THR A 38 19.71 -8.00 -4.96
C THR A 38 20.74 -6.90 -5.15
N ASP A 39 21.29 -6.76 -6.36
CA ASP A 39 22.70 -6.35 -6.46
C ASP A 39 22.89 -4.83 -6.55
N GLU A 40 21.87 -4.05 -6.94
CA GLU A 40 21.99 -2.58 -7.05
C GLU A 40 20.64 -1.87 -6.90
N GLY A 41 20.34 -1.31 -5.72
CA GLY A 41 19.41 -0.18 -5.52
C GLY A 41 17.94 -0.33 -5.95
N GLY A 42 17.53 -1.44 -6.54
CA GLY A 42 16.19 -1.70 -7.03
C GLY A 42 15.93 -3.20 -7.24
N SER A 43 14.68 -3.59 -7.06
CA SER A 43 14.20 -4.97 -7.20
C SER A 43 14.11 -5.37 -8.68
N LYS A 44 15.25 -5.69 -9.32
CA LYS A 44 15.24 -6.29 -10.66
C LYS A 44 14.86 -7.76 -10.57
N PHE A 45 14.10 -8.22 -11.54
CA PHE A 45 13.72 -9.62 -11.72
C PHE A 45 14.57 -10.23 -12.83
N ARG A 46 14.93 -11.50 -12.68
CA ARG A 46 15.61 -12.28 -13.69
C ARG A 46 14.92 -13.62 -13.88
N VAL A 47 14.82 -14.04 -15.14
CA VAL A 47 14.28 -15.34 -15.49
C VAL A 47 14.95 -15.91 -16.72
N SER A 48 15.07 -17.24 -16.76
CA SER A 48 15.52 -17.99 -17.92
C SER A 48 14.43 -18.99 -18.27
N THR A 49 13.99 -18.98 -19.53
CA THR A 49 12.92 -19.86 -20.03
C THR A 49 13.36 -20.54 -21.32
N ASP A 50 12.92 -21.78 -21.49
CA ASP A 50 12.97 -22.52 -22.75
C ASP A 50 11.92 -21.98 -23.75
N PRO A 51 11.82 -22.51 -24.98
CA PRO A 51 10.80 -22.08 -25.94
C PRO A 51 9.38 -22.29 -25.40
N GLY A 52 8.54 -21.25 -25.47
CA GLY A 52 7.20 -21.32 -24.91
C GLY A 52 6.50 -19.97 -24.77
N ARG A 53 5.45 -19.96 -23.95
CA ARG A 53 4.60 -18.81 -23.66
C ARG A 53 4.45 -18.66 -22.15
N TYR A 54 4.96 -17.56 -21.60
CA TYR A 54 5.10 -17.40 -20.15
C TYR A 54 4.42 -16.12 -19.67
N GLU A 55 3.93 -16.13 -18.42
CA GLU A 55 3.43 -14.96 -17.70
C GLU A 55 4.16 -14.84 -16.36
N CYS A 56 4.80 -13.70 -16.12
CA CYS A 56 5.39 -13.39 -14.82
C CYS A 56 4.28 -13.09 -13.81
N VAL A 57 4.25 -13.81 -12.68
CA VAL A 57 3.21 -13.58 -11.66
C VAL A 57 3.39 -12.27 -10.90
N ARG A 58 4.61 -11.72 -10.85
CA ARG A 58 4.95 -10.46 -10.15
C ARG A 58 4.60 -9.22 -10.96
N THR A 59 5.00 -9.20 -12.22
CA THR A 59 4.84 -8.01 -13.10
C THR A 59 3.72 -8.16 -14.10
N ARG A 60 3.10 -9.35 -14.22
CA ARG A 60 2.09 -9.70 -15.24
C ARG A 60 2.59 -9.60 -16.68
N MET A 61 3.85 -9.26 -16.92
CA MET A 61 4.45 -9.26 -18.25
C MET A 61 4.40 -10.67 -18.83
N ARG A 62 3.99 -10.80 -20.09
CA ARG A 62 4.02 -12.07 -20.82
C ARG A 62 5.00 -12.00 -21.97
N TRP A 63 5.54 -13.15 -22.37
CA TRP A 63 6.41 -13.25 -23.54
C TRP A 63 6.27 -14.59 -24.24
N VAL A 64 6.67 -14.59 -25.50
CA VAL A 64 6.75 -15.77 -26.36
C VAL A 64 8.15 -15.85 -26.94
N CYS A 65 8.76 -17.02 -26.87
CA CYS A 65 10.10 -17.29 -27.43
C CYS A 65 10.13 -18.66 -28.12
N ASP A 66 10.94 -18.77 -29.17
CA ASP A 66 11.20 -19.99 -29.95
C ASP A 66 12.56 -20.62 -29.62
N CYS A 67 13.36 -19.96 -28.79
CA CYS A 67 14.67 -20.37 -28.30
C CYS A 67 14.78 -20.13 -26.78
N ASP A 68 15.86 -20.63 -26.17
CA ASP A 68 16.19 -20.32 -24.79
C ASP A 68 16.45 -18.82 -24.62
N VAL A 69 15.76 -18.20 -23.67
CA VAL A 69 15.84 -16.76 -23.41
C VAL A 69 16.15 -16.50 -21.96
N THR A 70 17.02 -15.53 -21.71
CA THR A 70 17.23 -14.96 -20.36
C THR A 70 16.88 -13.48 -20.38
N LEU A 71 15.96 -13.09 -19.50
CA LEU A 71 15.50 -11.72 -19.33
C LEU A 71 15.93 -11.18 -17.97
N GLN A 72 16.19 -9.89 -17.93
CA GLN A 72 16.22 -9.10 -16.71
C GLN A 72 15.26 -7.92 -16.88
N TYR A 73 14.38 -7.69 -15.91
CA TYR A 73 13.37 -6.64 -16.03
C TYR A 73 12.91 -6.11 -14.68
N CYS A 74 12.35 -4.91 -14.65
CA CYS A 74 11.71 -4.35 -13.48
C CYS A 74 10.60 -3.37 -13.85
N THR A 75 9.71 -3.13 -12.90
CA THR A 75 8.79 -1.98 -12.93
C THR A 75 9.50 -0.76 -12.37
N VAL A 76 9.48 0.35 -13.10
CA VAL A 76 10.12 1.62 -12.71
C VAL A 76 9.03 2.63 -12.37
N ASP A 77 9.30 3.54 -11.43
CA ASP A 77 8.41 4.68 -11.21
C ASP A 77 8.40 5.58 -12.46
N GLY A 78 7.24 5.74 -13.07
CA GLY A 78 7.07 6.53 -14.28
C GLY A 78 6.95 8.03 -14.06
N HIS A 79 7.20 8.56 -12.85
CA HIS A 79 7.12 10.00 -12.58
C HIS A 79 8.02 10.84 -13.52
N PHE A 80 9.19 10.33 -13.89
CA PHE A 80 10.11 11.03 -14.81
C PHE A 80 9.52 11.29 -16.20
N LEU A 81 8.46 10.57 -16.59
CA LEU A 81 7.77 10.77 -17.87
C LEU A 81 6.73 11.90 -17.81
N ASN A 82 6.40 12.45 -16.65
CA ASN A 82 5.25 13.36 -16.50
C ASN A 82 5.33 14.59 -17.42
N THR A 83 6.50 15.25 -17.48
CA THR A 83 6.71 16.41 -18.35
C THR A 83 6.51 16.07 -19.83
N GLU A 84 7.01 14.91 -20.27
CA GLU A 84 6.84 14.48 -21.64
C GLU A 84 5.39 14.09 -21.95
N LEU A 85 4.73 13.38 -21.03
CA LEU A 85 3.32 13.00 -21.18
C LEU A 85 2.42 14.24 -21.29
N GLU A 86 2.73 15.31 -20.56
CA GLU A 86 2.07 16.61 -20.71
C GLU A 86 2.31 17.22 -22.10
N ARG A 87 3.56 17.21 -22.59
CA ARG A 87 3.91 17.70 -23.94
C ARG A 87 3.20 16.91 -25.04
N LEU A 88 3.12 15.59 -24.89
CA LEU A 88 2.42 14.68 -25.80
C LEU A 88 0.90 14.67 -25.62
N GLN A 89 0.38 15.39 -24.61
CA GLN A 89 -1.05 15.42 -24.30
C GLN A 89 -1.64 14.02 -24.09
N CYS A 90 -0.91 13.19 -23.35
CA CYS A 90 -1.21 11.78 -23.14
C CYS A 90 -1.25 11.41 -21.65
N ASN A 91 -2.04 10.38 -21.35
CA ASN A 91 -2.07 9.70 -20.07
C ASN A 91 -1.39 8.34 -20.21
N ARG A 92 -0.53 8.00 -19.25
CA ARG A 92 -0.08 6.62 -19.06
C ARG A 92 -1.27 5.75 -18.61
N ILE A 93 -1.34 4.48 -19.01
CA ILE A 93 -2.38 3.51 -18.60
C ILE A 93 -1.81 2.16 -18.11
N ALA A 94 -0.49 2.08 -17.99
CA ALA A 94 0.27 0.88 -17.67
C ALA A 94 1.45 1.21 -16.75
N PRO A 95 2.07 0.21 -16.11
CA PRO A 95 3.36 0.40 -15.46
C PRO A 95 4.43 0.77 -16.50
N VAL A 96 5.53 1.35 -16.03
CA VAL A 96 6.73 1.50 -16.84
C VAL A 96 7.59 0.26 -16.60
N ILE A 97 7.88 -0.49 -17.66
CA ILE A 97 8.68 -1.70 -17.57
C ILE A 97 9.99 -1.47 -18.33
N ASP A 98 11.09 -1.67 -17.61
CA ASP A 98 12.42 -1.76 -18.20
C ASP A 98 12.75 -3.23 -18.39
N VAL A 99 13.11 -3.62 -19.61
CA VAL A 99 13.42 -5.00 -19.98
C VAL A 99 14.75 -5.02 -20.71
N THR A 100 15.62 -5.92 -20.28
CA THR A 100 16.89 -6.25 -20.91
C THR A 100 16.89 -7.73 -21.27
N VAL A 101 17.14 -8.04 -22.54
CA VAL A 101 17.41 -9.42 -22.97
C VAL A 101 18.89 -9.69 -22.78
N ILE A 102 19.22 -10.60 -21.87
CA ILE A 102 20.60 -11.04 -21.62
C ILE A 102 21.03 -12.02 -22.71
N SER A 103 20.15 -12.95 -23.10
CA SER A 103 20.41 -13.93 -24.16
C SER A 103 19.10 -14.36 -24.85
N GLY A 104 19.22 -14.81 -26.09
CA GLY A 104 18.09 -15.28 -26.91
C GLY A 104 17.32 -14.14 -27.59
N LYS A 105 16.12 -14.45 -28.08
CA LYS A 105 15.22 -13.50 -28.75
C LYS A 105 13.78 -13.76 -28.36
N LEU A 106 13.00 -12.68 -28.19
CA LEU A 106 11.56 -12.77 -27.98
C LEU A 106 10.83 -12.54 -29.31
N GLU A 107 9.84 -13.38 -29.58
CA GLU A 107 8.92 -13.23 -30.71
C GLU A 107 7.78 -12.29 -30.38
N GLU A 108 7.29 -12.33 -29.13
CA GLU A 108 6.25 -11.42 -28.66
C GLU A 108 6.52 -11.02 -27.20
N VAL A 109 6.15 -9.79 -26.86
CA VAL A 109 6.00 -9.33 -25.48
C VAL A 109 4.61 -8.73 -25.31
N HIS A 110 3.97 -9.06 -24.20
CA HIS A 110 2.67 -8.51 -23.84
C HIS A 110 2.85 -7.72 -22.55
N LEU A 111 2.77 -6.40 -22.66
CA LEU A 111 2.90 -5.49 -21.51
C LEU A 111 1.52 -5.34 -20.84
N PRO A 112 1.42 -5.47 -19.51
CA PRO A 112 0.16 -5.30 -18.81
C PRO A 112 -0.34 -3.86 -18.90
N HIS A 113 -1.67 -3.68 -18.87
CA HIS A 113 -2.31 -2.39 -18.61
C HIS A 113 -3.40 -2.56 -17.56
N TYR A 114 -3.81 -1.42 -16.99
CA TYR A 114 -4.89 -1.39 -16.00
C TYR A 114 -6.20 -0.87 -16.61
N ALA A 115 -6.17 -0.36 -17.84
CA ALA A 115 -7.34 0.18 -18.52
C ALA A 115 -8.48 -0.87 -18.64
N CYS A 116 -9.68 -0.46 -18.24
CA CYS A 116 -10.92 -1.18 -18.50
C CYS A 116 -11.40 -0.90 -19.92
N LEU A 117 -11.39 -1.94 -20.75
CA LEU A 117 -11.77 -1.85 -22.16
C LEU A 117 -13.26 -2.19 -22.41
N GLY A 118 -13.98 -2.64 -21.37
CA GLY A 118 -15.33 -3.20 -21.49
C GLY A 118 -16.45 -2.21 -21.77
N GLU A 119 -16.34 -1.01 -21.18
CA GLU A 119 -17.30 0.10 -21.35
C GLU A 119 -16.72 1.23 -22.21
N SER A 120 -15.54 0.97 -22.81
CA SER A 120 -14.77 1.95 -23.55
C SER A 120 -15.26 2.09 -24.99
N ASP A 121 -15.16 3.31 -25.52
CA ASP A 121 -15.38 3.60 -26.95
C ASP A 121 -14.54 2.64 -27.82
N PRO A 122 -15.08 2.02 -28.88
CA PRO A 122 -14.32 1.17 -29.78
C PRO A 122 -13.01 1.81 -30.29
N SER A 123 -12.99 3.14 -30.48
CA SER A 123 -11.80 3.91 -30.88
C SER A 123 -10.69 3.92 -29.84
N LEU A 124 -10.99 3.59 -28.58
CA LEU A 124 -10.00 3.51 -27.51
C LEU A 124 -8.94 2.44 -27.80
N LYS A 125 -9.32 1.34 -28.45
CA LYS A 125 -8.37 0.29 -28.83
C LYS A 125 -7.31 0.79 -29.81
N ASP A 126 -7.72 1.62 -30.76
CA ASP A 126 -6.83 2.20 -31.77
C ASP A 126 -6.05 3.42 -31.24
N ALA A 127 -6.51 4.02 -30.15
CA ALA A 127 -5.89 5.19 -29.53
C ALA A 127 -4.69 4.86 -28.63
N VAL A 128 -4.58 3.62 -28.15
CA VAL A 128 -3.47 3.21 -27.27
C VAL A 128 -2.21 2.97 -28.09
N LYS A 129 -1.10 3.51 -27.58
CA LYS A 129 0.23 3.34 -28.16
C LYS A 129 1.20 2.85 -27.10
N VAL A 130 2.20 2.09 -27.52
CA VAL A 130 3.40 1.90 -26.70
C VAL A 130 4.28 3.13 -26.85
N LEU A 131 4.72 3.68 -25.73
CA LEU A 131 5.78 4.67 -25.65
C LEU A 131 7.06 3.96 -25.26
N SER A 132 8.11 4.15 -26.06
CA SER A 132 9.45 3.62 -25.81
C SER A 132 10.40 4.79 -25.52
N VAL A 133 11.25 4.63 -24.50
CA VAL A 133 12.33 5.56 -24.21
C VAL A 133 13.66 4.84 -24.39
N LYS A 134 14.51 5.37 -25.26
CA LYS A 134 15.84 4.83 -25.53
C LYS A 134 16.80 5.99 -25.84
N ASP A 135 17.94 6.04 -25.15
CA ASP A 135 18.98 7.05 -25.38
C ASP A 135 18.42 8.50 -25.40
N GLU A 136 17.50 8.81 -24.47
CA GLU A 136 16.73 10.07 -24.36
C GLU A 136 15.74 10.35 -25.52
N GLU A 137 15.70 9.51 -26.55
CA GLU A 137 14.70 9.57 -27.61
C GLU A 137 13.41 8.85 -27.19
N ILE A 138 12.28 9.46 -27.56
CA ILE A 138 10.95 8.96 -27.24
C ILE A 138 10.20 8.67 -28.53
N THR A 139 9.81 7.41 -28.70
CA THR A 139 9.05 6.94 -29.86
C THR A 139 7.72 6.34 -29.43
N THR A 140 6.73 6.42 -30.32
CA THR A 140 5.39 5.86 -30.06
C THR A 140 4.93 4.99 -31.22
N GLU A 141 4.41 3.81 -30.92
CA GLU A 141 3.95 2.85 -31.92
C GLU A 141 2.55 2.34 -31.54
N PRO A 142 1.66 2.08 -32.51
CA PRO A 142 0.37 1.45 -32.23
C PRO A 142 0.58 0.02 -31.72
N VAL A 143 -0.35 -0.46 -30.89
CA VAL A 143 -0.29 -1.79 -30.30
C VAL A 143 -1.61 -2.52 -30.43
N GLN A 144 -1.55 -3.85 -30.49
CA GLN A 144 -2.75 -4.67 -30.41
C GLN A 144 -3.12 -4.88 -28.94
N LEU A 145 -4.27 -4.37 -28.52
CA LEU A 145 -4.79 -4.63 -27.19
C LEU A 145 -5.48 -5.99 -27.10
N THR A 146 -5.21 -6.66 -26.00
CA THR A 146 -5.97 -7.79 -25.45
C THR A 146 -6.69 -7.31 -24.20
N ARG A 147 -7.34 -8.21 -23.45
CA ARG A 147 -8.13 -7.83 -22.28
C ARG A 147 -7.36 -7.04 -21.21
N PHE A 148 -6.12 -7.43 -20.91
CA PHE A 148 -5.29 -6.83 -19.87
C PHE A 148 -3.85 -6.53 -20.31
N HIS A 149 -3.54 -6.72 -21.60
CA HIS A 149 -2.19 -6.54 -22.12
C HIS A 149 -2.19 -5.89 -23.50
N ALA A 150 -1.12 -5.18 -23.81
CA ALA A 150 -0.78 -4.77 -25.16
C ALA A 150 0.29 -5.69 -25.74
N LYS A 151 -0.03 -6.31 -26.87
CA LYS A 151 0.88 -7.19 -27.61
C LYS A 151 1.81 -6.36 -28.49
N ILE A 152 3.10 -6.68 -28.42
CA ILE A 152 4.19 -6.15 -29.23
C ILE A 152 4.87 -7.35 -29.91
N VAL A 153 4.91 -7.36 -31.24
CA VAL A 153 5.56 -8.41 -32.04
C VAL A 153 7.00 -7.98 -32.34
N GLN A 154 7.94 -8.90 -32.21
CA GLN A 154 9.37 -8.67 -32.41
C GLN A 154 9.87 -7.42 -31.66
N PRO A 155 9.69 -7.39 -30.33
CA PRO A 155 9.97 -6.21 -29.53
C PRO A 155 11.44 -5.80 -29.61
N SER A 156 11.68 -4.50 -29.75
CA SER A 156 12.94 -3.88 -29.39
C SER A 156 12.94 -3.59 -27.89
N PHE A 157 14.05 -3.81 -27.19
CA PHE A 157 14.08 -3.66 -25.74
C PHE A 157 14.64 -2.31 -25.32
N SER A 158 13.87 -1.67 -24.44
CA SER A 158 14.09 -0.35 -23.87
C SER A 158 13.11 -0.20 -22.70
N LEU A 159 13.13 0.96 -22.04
CA LEU A 159 12.06 1.33 -21.15
C LEU A 159 10.77 1.54 -21.96
N LYS A 160 9.66 0.92 -21.55
CA LYS A 160 8.36 1.01 -22.24
C LYS A 160 7.19 1.20 -21.30
N THR A 161 6.16 1.89 -21.79
CA THR A 161 4.85 1.96 -21.14
C THR A 161 3.75 2.14 -22.19
N LEU A 162 2.49 2.14 -21.76
CA LEU A 162 1.34 2.36 -22.64
C LEU A 162 0.72 3.71 -22.35
N ILE A 163 0.43 4.44 -23.42
CA ILE A 163 -0.15 5.77 -23.37
C ILE A 163 -1.42 5.85 -24.21
N ILE A 164 -2.28 6.78 -23.85
CA ILE A 164 -3.48 7.15 -24.59
C ILE A 164 -3.64 8.67 -24.55
N SER A 165 -4.24 9.27 -25.57
CA SER A 165 -4.53 10.70 -25.55
C SER A 165 -5.37 11.10 -24.33
N TRP A 166 -5.06 12.24 -23.72
CA TRP A 166 -5.72 12.74 -22.52
C TRP A 166 -7.20 13.11 -22.69
N ILE A 167 -7.67 13.27 -23.94
CA ILE A 167 -9.08 13.54 -24.26
C ILE A 167 -9.93 12.27 -24.13
N MET A 168 -9.28 11.11 -24.20
CA MET A 168 -9.92 9.82 -24.03
C MET A 168 -10.14 9.58 -22.53
N ARG A 169 -11.38 9.25 -22.18
CA ARG A 169 -11.73 8.85 -20.82
C ARG A 169 -11.47 7.36 -20.68
N VAL A 170 -10.58 7.02 -19.76
CA VAL A 170 -10.23 5.63 -19.44
C VAL A 170 -10.40 5.43 -17.95
N ASP A 171 -11.14 4.39 -17.60
CA ASP A 171 -11.24 3.95 -16.22
C ASP A 171 -10.31 2.73 -16.06
N ASP A 172 -9.65 2.62 -14.91
CA ASP A 172 -8.67 1.59 -14.62
C ASP A 172 -9.21 0.57 -13.61
N HIS A 173 -8.85 -0.68 -13.77
CA HIS A 173 -8.98 -1.70 -12.74
C HIS A 173 -8.02 -1.42 -11.58
N CYS A 174 -8.58 -1.30 -10.39
CA CYS A 174 -7.84 -1.02 -9.17
C CYS A 174 -7.96 -2.15 -8.17
N ASP A 175 -6.95 -2.26 -7.31
CA ASP A 175 -6.98 -3.05 -6.09
C ASP A 175 -7.37 -2.17 -4.90
N LEU A 176 -7.75 -2.84 -3.82
CA LEU A 176 -8.07 -2.24 -2.53
C LEU A 176 -7.23 -2.92 -1.45
N LEU A 177 -6.51 -2.11 -0.67
CA LEU A 177 -5.94 -2.59 0.59
C LEU A 177 -6.51 -1.79 1.74
N LEU A 178 -6.91 -2.51 2.78
CA LEU A 178 -7.41 -1.95 4.02
C LEU A 178 -6.51 -2.42 5.16
N TYR A 179 -5.97 -1.47 5.91
CA TYR A 179 -5.14 -1.75 7.08
C TYR A 179 -5.73 -1.08 8.31
N MET A 180 -5.82 -1.84 9.40
CA MET A 180 -6.17 -1.33 10.71
C MET A 180 -4.92 -1.06 11.52
N CYS A 181 -4.68 0.21 11.83
CA CYS A 181 -3.55 0.65 12.65
C CYS A 181 -3.90 0.62 14.14
N SER A 182 -5.14 0.99 14.49
CA SER A 182 -5.62 0.97 15.87
C SER A 182 -7.09 0.58 15.93
N LYS A 183 -7.50 -0.02 17.06
CA LYS A 183 -8.89 -0.38 17.35
C LYS A 183 -9.65 0.67 18.14
N VAL A 184 -8.96 1.42 19.00
CA VAL A 184 -9.59 2.38 19.92
C VAL A 184 -8.76 3.66 20.02
N PRO A 185 -9.15 4.76 19.33
CA PRO A 185 -10.20 4.80 18.31
C PRO A 185 -9.84 3.92 17.10
N LEU A 186 -10.83 3.51 16.30
CA LEU A 186 -10.57 2.75 15.08
C LEU A 186 -9.84 3.66 14.09
N ILE A 187 -8.62 3.28 13.71
CA ILE A 187 -7.81 3.98 12.70
C ILE A 187 -7.56 3.02 11.54
N LEU A 188 -8.02 3.41 10.36
CA LEU A 188 -7.84 2.66 9.12
C LEU A 188 -7.04 3.46 8.10
N HIS A 189 -6.15 2.77 7.39
CA HIS A 189 -5.56 3.25 6.14
C HIS A 189 -6.20 2.51 4.97
N VAL A 190 -6.73 3.28 4.02
CA VAL A 190 -7.52 2.78 2.88
C VAL A 190 -6.82 3.16 1.58
N TYR A 191 -6.32 2.17 0.87
CA TYR A 191 -5.55 2.34 -0.36
C TYR A 191 -6.39 1.94 -1.57
N PHE A 192 -6.44 2.82 -2.56
CA PHE A 192 -6.94 2.52 -3.90
C PHE A 192 -5.82 2.79 -4.90
N PHE A 193 -5.45 1.79 -5.68
CA PHE A 193 -4.37 1.91 -6.67
C PHE A 193 -4.55 0.90 -7.78
N PRO A 194 -3.96 1.11 -8.97
CA PRO A 194 -4.02 0.12 -10.04
C PRO A 194 -3.46 -1.23 -9.60
N PHE A 195 -3.95 -2.33 -10.18
CA PHE A 195 -3.53 -3.68 -9.80
C PHE A 195 -2.05 -3.96 -10.11
N ASP A 196 -1.17 -3.68 -9.14
CA ASP A 196 0.29 -3.76 -9.26
C ASP A 196 0.87 -4.44 -8.01
N GLU A 197 1.34 -5.68 -8.13
CA GLU A 197 1.86 -6.46 -7.00
C GLU A 197 3.16 -5.82 -6.44
N CYS A 198 3.99 -5.18 -7.26
CA CYS A 198 5.18 -4.46 -6.77
C CYS A 198 4.78 -3.26 -5.90
N ALA A 199 3.71 -2.53 -6.28
CA ALA A 199 3.19 -1.43 -5.47
C ALA A 199 2.57 -1.95 -4.17
N LYS A 200 1.83 -3.05 -4.24
CA LYS A 200 1.22 -3.71 -3.07
C LYS A 200 2.28 -4.18 -2.06
N GLU A 201 3.36 -4.82 -2.50
CA GLU A 201 4.46 -5.25 -1.62
C GLU A 201 5.11 -4.07 -0.87
N LYS A 202 5.20 -2.90 -1.52
CA LYS A 202 5.70 -1.68 -0.86
C LYS A 202 4.73 -1.20 0.21
N VAL A 203 3.42 -1.19 -0.07
CA VAL A 203 2.40 -0.86 0.94
C VAL A 203 2.46 -1.86 2.10
N GLU A 204 2.54 -3.16 1.82
CA GLU A 204 2.65 -4.21 2.85
C GLU A 204 3.90 -4.03 3.72
N LYS A 205 5.01 -3.57 3.14
CA LYS A 205 6.23 -3.26 3.89
C LYS A 205 6.08 -2.03 4.79
N ASP A 206 5.40 -1.00 4.31
CA ASP A 206 5.14 0.24 5.06
C ASP A 206 4.11 -0.01 6.18
N GLU A 207 3.12 -0.87 5.93
CA GLU A 207 2.04 -1.26 6.84
C GLU A 207 2.38 -2.49 7.71
N LYS A 208 3.66 -2.82 7.86
CA LYS A 208 4.13 -4.02 8.59
C LYS A 208 3.60 -4.13 10.03
N SER A 209 3.32 -3.01 10.68
CA SER A 209 2.81 -2.91 12.06
C SER A 209 1.28 -2.86 12.13
N SER A 210 0.61 -2.74 10.99
CA SER A 210 -0.85 -2.69 10.90
C SER A 210 -1.42 -4.07 10.59
N CYS A 211 -2.73 -4.24 10.81
CA CYS A 211 -3.41 -5.48 10.48
C CYS A 211 -4.21 -5.38 9.19
N PRO A 212 -3.95 -6.24 8.20
CA PRO A 212 -4.72 -6.24 6.96
C PRO A 212 -6.16 -6.69 7.24
N ILE A 213 -7.11 -5.94 6.72
CA ILE A 213 -8.52 -6.30 6.68
C ILE A 213 -8.78 -6.89 5.30
N LYS A 214 -9.24 -8.15 5.26
CA LYS A 214 -9.62 -8.78 4.00
C LYS A 214 -10.95 -8.18 3.53
N HIS A 215 -10.95 -7.64 2.32
CA HIS A 215 -12.15 -7.17 1.65
C HIS A 215 -12.03 -7.48 0.15
N PRO A 216 -13.15 -7.81 -0.53
CA PRO A 216 -13.14 -7.95 -1.98
C PRO A 216 -12.63 -6.70 -2.69
N ARG A 217 -12.04 -6.91 -3.87
CA ARG A 217 -11.62 -5.84 -4.77
C ARG A 217 -12.83 -5.07 -5.30
N PRO A 218 -12.66 -3.83 -5.75
CA PRO A 218 -13.70 -3.12 -6.50
C PRO A 218 -14.04 -3.86 -7.79
N ASP A 219 -15.32 -4.15 -8.01
CA ASP A 219 -15.81 -4.75 -9.25
C ASP A 219 -15.83 -3.74 -10.42
N ARG A 220 -15.96 -2.45 -10.09
CA ARG A 220 -16.00 -1.36 -11.05
C ARG A 220 -14.62 -0.69 -11.19
N PRO A 221 -14.22 -0.32 -12.42
CA PRO A 221 -13.00 0.44 -12.62
C PRO A 221 -13.15 1.90 -12.12
N PHE A 222 -12.04 2.55 -11.80
CA PHE A 222 -12.00 3.93 -11.34
C PHE A 222 -11.40 4.88 -12.38
N ARG A 223 -11.93 6.10 -12.44
CA ARG A 223 -11.40 7.12 -13.34
C ARG A 223 -10.11 7.71 -12.80
N MET A 224 -8.98 7.35 -13.41
CA MET A 224 -7.67 7.87 -12.98
C MET A 224 -7.54 9.39 -13.20
N LYS A 225 -6.62 10.02 -12.47
CA LYS A 225 -6.38 11.48 -12.52
C LYS A 225 -7.59 12.36 -12.16
N THR A 226 -8.66 11.78 -11.60
CA THR A 226 -9.76 12.54 -11.01
C THR A 226 -9.71 12.44 -9.48
N PRO A 227 -10.03 13.54 -8.75
CA PRO A 227 -10.12 13.49 -7.29
C PRO A 227 -11.30 12.63 -6.83
N HIS A 228 -11.05 11.77 -5.86
CA HIS A 228 -12.05 10.97 -5.15
C HIS A 228 -12.06 11.39 -3.68
N VAL A 229 -13.24 11.38 -3.07
CA VAL A 229 -13.41 11.58 -1.63
C VAL A 229 -13.98 10.31 -1.02
N LEU A 230 -13.55 9.99 0.19
CA LEU A 230 -14.09 8.88 0.95
C LEU A 230 -15.09 9.43 1.95
N ASP A 231 -16.33 8.96 1.86
CA ASP A 231 -17.37 9.23 2.85
C ASP A 231 -17.47 8.06 3.83
N VAL A 232 -17.49 8.39 5.12
CA VAL A 232 -17.63 7.43 6.22
C VAL A 232 -18.54 8.08 7.27
N PRO A 233 -19.85 7.76 7.28
CA PRO A 233 -20.79 8.34 8.20
C PRO A 233 -20.35 8.18 9.67
N GLY A 234 -20.36 9.28 10.42
CA GLY A 234 -19.95 9.28 11.83
C GLY A 234 -18.44 9.23 12.08
N ALA A 235 -17.59 9.26 11.04
CA ALA A 235 -16.15 9.37 11.23
C ALA A 235 -15.76 10.64 11.97
N LEU A 236 -14.80 10.53 12.90
CA LEU A 236 -14.22 11.67 13.60
C LEU A 236 -13.37 12.49 12.64
N THR A 237 -12.53 11.83 11.85
CA THR A 237 -11.71 12.45 10.81
C THR A 237 -11.50 11.52 9.62
N ILE A 238 -11.38 12.13 8.44
CA ILE A 238 -10.93 11.48 7.21
C ILE A 238 -9.88 12.42 6.60
N HIS A 239 -8.69 11.90 6.32
CA HIS A 239 -7.60 12.64 5.70
C HIS A 239 -7.10 11.92 4.45
N PRO A 240 -6.77 12.64 3.37
CA PRO A 240 -7.01 14.08 3.16
C PRO A 240 -8.50 14.42 3.00
N LYS A 241 -8.92 15.62 3.43
CA LYS A 241 -10.33 16.06 3.37
C LYS A 241 -10.76 16.45 1.96
N GLU A 242 -9.82 16.97 1.20
CA GLU A 242 -9.98 17.47 -0.16
C GLU A 242 -10.16 16.34 -1.20
N GLY A 243 -9.82 15.11 -0.80
CA GLY A 243 -9.81 13.91 -1.62
C GLY A 243 -8.42 13.52 -2.11
N ILE A 244 -8.32 12.31 -2.68
CA ILE A 244 -7.11 11.80 -3.32
C ILE A 244 -7.34 11.72 -4.82
N THR A 245 -6.39 12.23 -5.59
CA THR A 245 -6.34 11.94 -7.02
C THR A 245 -5.66 10.60 -7.21
N LEU A 246 -6.41 9.59 -7.69
CA LEU A 246 -5.86 8.26 -7.93
C LEU A 246 -4.82 8.34 -9.06
N ARG A 247 -3.59 7.91 -8.75
CA ARG A 247 -2.40 7.99 -9.62
C ARG A 247 -1.67 6.64 -9.61
N ARG A 248 -0.73 6.50 -10.54
CA ARG A 248 0.12 5.30 -10.69
C ARG A 248 1.52 5.54 -10.12
N GLU A 249 1.56 6.33 -9.04
CA GLU A 249 2.77 6.65 -8.28
C GLU A 249 2.98 5.56 -7.22
N THR A 250 4.22 5.40 -6.78
CA THR A 250 4.55 4.35 -5.82
C THR A 250 5.46 4.90 -4.72
N PRO A 251 5.11 4.75 -3.42
CA PRO A 251 3.91 4.07 -2.92
C PRO A 251 2.60 4.82 -3.22
N PRO A 252 1.47 4.12 -3.33
CA PRO A 252 0.17 4.77 -3.53
C PRO A 252 -0.25 5.57 -2.29
N ASN A 253 -1.02 6.63 -2.53
CA ASN A 253 -1.62 7.44 -1.46
C ASN A 253 -2.83 6.72 -0.82
N TYR A 254 -3.24 7.13 0.38
CA TYR A 254 -4.31 6.48 1.14
C TYR A 254 -5.17 7.45 1.94
N PHE A 255 -6.40 7.05 2.22
CA PHE A 255 -7.24 7.74 3.19
C PHE A 255 -6.97 7.22 4.60
N LYS A 256 -6.66 8.13 5.52
CA LYS A 256 -6.64 7.84 6.96
C LYS A 256 -8.01 8.16 7.55
N VAL A 257 -8.72 7.12 8.00
CA VAL A 257 -10.03 7.23 8.64
C VAL A 257 -9.86 7.01 10.13
N THR A 258 -10.36 7.94 10.96
CA THR A 258 -10.45 7.77 12.41
C THR A 258 -11.91 7.81 12.82
N THR A 259 -12.39 6.79 13.52
CA THR A 259 -13.80 6.69 13.95
C THR A 259 -13.97 5.91 15.25
N ARG A 260 -15.17 5.95 15.83
CA ARG A 260 -15.59 5.05 16.92
C ARG A 260 -16.46 3.96 16.32
N LEU A 261 -16.09 2.70 16.56
CA LEU A 261 -16.82 1.56 16.01
C LEU A 261 -18.03 1.24 16.89
N GLU A 262 -19.15 1.91 16.63
CA GLU A 262 -20.42 1.66 17.32
C GLU A 262 -21.24 0.58 16.60
N ASN A 263 -21.37 0.70 15.28
CA ASN A 263 -22.09 -0.19 14.36
C ASN A 263 -21.17 -0.66 13.22
N ASP A 264 -21.75 -1.36 12.24
CA ASP A 264 -21.03 -1.70 11.00
C ASP A 264 -20.47 -0.46 10.31
N LEU A 265 -19.27 -0.60 9.76
CA LEU A 265 -18.54 0.50 9.15
C LEU A 265 -18.94 0.62 7.67
N GLN A 266 -19.69 1.65 7.36
CA GLN A 266 -20.05 2.01 5.99
C GLN A 266 -19.00 2.95 5.39
N MET A 267 -18.58 2.67 4.17
CA MET A 267 -17.59 3.46 3.47
C MET A 267 -17.99 3.60 2.00
N THR A 268 -17.97 4.82 1.48
CA THR A 268 -18.30 5.06 0.08
C THR A 268 -17.23 5.93 -0.56
N LEU A 269 -16.56 5.42 -1.60
CA LEU A 269 -15.68 6.22 -2.43
C LEU A 269 -16.52 6.95 -3.48
N ILE A 270 -16.40 8.28 -3.52
CA ILE A 270 -17.19 9.16 -4.37
C ILE A 270 -16.26 9.91 -5.32
N ARG A 271 -16.53 9.86 -6.62
CA ARG A 271 -15.82 10.66 -7.62
C ARG A 271 -16.27 12.12 -7.52
N LYS A 272 -15.33 13.05 -7.37
CA LYS A 272 -15.65 14.44 -7.02
C LYS A 272 -16.33 15.21 -8.15
N GLU A 273 -16.00 14.89 -9.40
CA GLU A 273 -16.45 15.57 -10.62
C GLU A 273 -17.97 15.48 -10.81
N ASP A 274 -18.53 14.29 -10.72
CA ASP A 274 -19.93 13.98 -11.02
C ASP A 274 -20.72 13.43 -9.82
N LYS A 275 -20.06 13.29 -8.66
CA LYS A 275 -20.65 12.76 -7.44
C LYS A 275 -21.11 11.30 -7.56
N GLU A 276 -20.54 10.56 -8.51
CA GLU A 276 -20.84 9.14 -8.63
C GLU A 276 -20.20 8.35 -7.46
N GLU A 277 -21.01 7.51 -6.82
CA GLU A 277 -20.53 6.51 -5.86
C GLU A 277 -19.89 5.34 -6.62
N VAL A 278 -18.57 5.29 -6.62
CA VAL A 278 -17.80 4.32 -7.42
C VAL A 278 -17.48 3.04 -6.66
N TRP A 279 -17.47 3.10 -5.33
CA TRP A 279 -17.27 1.93 -4.47
C TRP A 279 -17.99 2.10 -3.13
N PRO A 280 -19.17 1.50 -2.96
CA PRO A 280 -19.81 1.35 -1.66
C PRO A 280 -19.33 0.05 -0.99
N ALA A 281 -19.08 0.12 0.32
CA ALA A 281 -18.71 -1.03 1.12
C ALA A 281 -19.28 -0.95 2.53
N THR A 282 -19.46 -2.12 3.13
CA THR A 282 -19.84 -2.28 4.53
C THR A 282 -18.95 -3.35 5.13
N ILE A 283 -18.18 -2.97 6.14
CA ILE A 283 -17.35 -3.89 6.91
C ILE A 283 -18.08 -4.15 8.21
N LEU A 284 -18.38 -5.43 8.48
CA LEU A 284 -19.14 -5.80 9.67
C LEU A 284 -18.30 -5.53 10.92
N LYS A 285 -18.95 -4.99 11.95
CA LYS A 285 -18.28 -4.74 13.24
C LYS A 285 -17.67 -6.01 13.81
N ASP A 286 -18.41 -7.12 13.76
CA ASP A 286 -17.95 -8.42 14.25
C ASP A 286 -16.69 -8.92 13.53
N GLU A 287 -16.50 -8.58 12.25
CA GLU A 287 -15.28 -8.90 11.50
C GLU A 287 -14.10 -8.08 12.01
N LEU A 288 -14.29 -6.78 12.25
CA LEU A 288 -13.25 -5.90 12.80
C LEU A 288 -12.88 -6.29 14.24
N ASP A 289 -13.87 -6.67 15.04
CA ASP A 289 -13.66 -7.09 16.44
C ASP A 289 -12.81 -8.37 16.52
N GLN A 290 -12.95 -9.29 15.55
CA GLN A 290 -12.13 -10.51 15.46
C GLN A 290 -10.68 -10.25 15.05
N ILE A 291 -10.38 -9.14 14.36
CA ILE A 291 -9.00 -8.84 13.94
C ILE A 291 -8.22 -8.32 15.14
N HIS A 292 -7.42 -9.14 15.80
CA HIS A 292 -6.53 -8.63 16.82
C HIS A 292 -5.31 -7.99 16.16
N PRO A 293 -5.07 -6.67 16.34
CA PRO A 293 -3.80 -6.09 15.96
C PRO A 293 -2.69 -7.00 16.46
N LYS A 294 -1.77 -7.44 15.59
CA LYS A 294 -0.48 -7.91 16.07
C LYS A 294 0.07 -6.75 16.86
N ARG A 295 -0.07 -6.82 18.18
CA ARG A 295 0.67 -5.94 19.06
C ARG A 295 2.12 -6.30 18.75
N ASP A 296 2.78 -5.48 17.95
CA ASP A 296 4.15 -5.13 18.24
C ASP A 296 4.11 -4.44 19.61
N GLU A 297 3.79 -5.21 20.66
CA GLU A 297 4.29 -4.92 21.99
C GLU A 297 5.78 -4.73 21.72
N PRO A 298 6.34 -3.54 21.98
CA PRO A 298 7.76 -3.47 22.22
C PRO A 298 7.97 -4.55 23.25
N ARG A 299 8.66 -5.62 22.86
CA ARG A 299 8.91 -6.78 23.69
C ARG A 299 9.85 -6.37 24.81
N LEU A 300 9.40 -5.47 25.67
CA LEU A 300 9.86 -5.29 27.03
C LEU A 300 9.27 -6.47 27.79
N ASN A 301 9.66 -7.68 27.37
CA ASN A 301 9.20 -8.94 27.94
C ASN A 301 9.83 -9.18 29.31
N SER A 302 10.87 -8.39 29.62
CA SER A 302 11.53 -8.37 30.90
C SER A 302 11.16 -7.09 31.66
N GLU A 303 11.02 -7.26 32.97
CA GLU A 303 10.86 -6.18 33.93
C GLU A 303 11.96 -5.11 33.80
N ALA A 304 13.20 -5.56 33.60
CA ALA A 304 14.36 -4.68 33.36
C ALA A 304 14.23 -3.86 32.06
N GLY A 305 13.69 -4.44 30.99
CA GLY A 305 13.42 -3.71 29.75
C GLY A 305 12.41 -2.59 29.99
N LYS A 306 11.29 -2.91 30.66
CA LYS A 306 10.23 -1.94 30.95
C LYS A 306 10.73 -0.79 31.83
N ALA A 307 11.55 -1.10 32.84
CA ALA A 307 12.16 -0.08 33.69
C ALA A 307 13.08 0.87 32.91
N HIS A 308 13.96 0.32 32.08
CA HIS A 308 14.88 1.10 31.25
C HIS A 308 14.15 2.01 30.24
N PHE A 309 13.05 1.53 29.66
CA PHE A 309 12.21 2.35 28.79
C PHE A 309 11.56 3.51 29.54
N ALA A 310 11.02 3.25 30.75
CA ALA A 310 10.44 4.30 31.58
C ALA A 310 11.45 5.39 31.91
N ASP A 311 12.71 5.03 32.16
CA ASP A 311 13.77 5.98 32.49
C ASP A 311 14.16 6.86 31.29
N ASN A 312 14.28 6.26 30.10
CA ASN A 312 14.69 7.00 28.90
C ASN A 312 13.61 7.95 28.37
N HIS A 313 12.34 7.63 28.59
CA HIS A 313 11.21 8.41 28.10
C HIS A 313 10.45 9.13 29.22
N TRP A 314 11.02 9.18 30.44
CA TRP A 314 10.40 9.81 31.60
C TRP A 314 9.94 11.26 31.36
N PRO A 315 10.75 12.14 30.74
CA PRO A 315 10.36 13.53 30.52
C PRO A 315 9.11 13.68 29.64
N ASP A 316 9.00 12.84 28.62
CA ASP A 316 7.91 12.88 27.65
C ASP A 316 6.64 12.21 28.20
N LEU A 317 6.80 11.15 28.99
CA LEU A 317 5.71 10.52 29.73
C LEU A 317 5.02 11.52 30.68
N ILE A 318 5.80 12.33 31.42
CA ILE A 318 5.26 13.40 32.27
C ILE A 318 4.41 14.38 31.47
N HIS A 319 4.85 14.76 30.27
CA HIS A 319 4.14 15.72 29.44
C HIS A 319 2.83 15.15 28.85
N GLY A 320 2.80 13.84 28.59
CA GLY A 320 1.66 13.13 28.02
C GLY A 320 0.55 12.76 29.00
N PHE A 321 0.81 12.69 30.31
CA PHE A 321 -0.19 12.29 31.30
C PHE A 321 -1.31 13.33 31.48
N LYS A 322 -2.39 13.18 30.71
CA LYS A 322 -3.65 13.91 30.97
C LYS A 322 -4.48 13.28 32.10
N THR A 323 -4.22 12.01 32.44
CA THR A 323 -5.08 11.19 33.32
C THR A 323 -4.29 10.61 34.51
N VAL A 324 -3.60 11.46 35.28
CA VAL A 324 -2.78 11.03 36.43
C VAL A 324 -3.57 10.24 37.49
N GLY A 325 -4.87 10.54 37.66
CA GLY A 325 -5.71 9.90 38.68
C GLY A 325 -5.90 8.39 38.50
N ILE A 326 -6.22 7.94 37.27
CA ILE A 326 -6.51 6.51 37.00
C ILE A 326 -5.25 5.64 37.19
N ILE A 327 -4.09 6.18 36.81
CA ILE A 327 -2.81 5.50 36.94
C ILE A 327 -2.40 5.43 38.42
N ALA A 328 -2.53 6.54 39.15
CA ALA A 328 -2.24 6.60 40.58
C ALA A 328 -3.12 5.64 41.39
N ASP A 329 -4.42 5.57 41.10
CA ASP A 329 -5.36 4.69 41.80
C ASP A 329 -5.00 3.20 41.62
N LYS A 330 -4.57 2.78 40.42
CA LYS A 330 -4.15 1.39 40.16
C LYS A 330 -2.82 1.03 40.80
N LEU A 331 -1.87 1.97 40.85
CA LEU A 331 -0.61 1.79 41.58
C LEU A 331 -0.84 1.69 43.10
N CYS A 332 -1.77 2.49 43.63
CA CYS A 332 -2.22 2.40 45.03
C CYS A 332 -2.88 1.05 45.35
N GLN A 333 -3.75 0.54 44.48
CA GLN A 333 -4.45 -0.74 44.68
C GLN A 333 -3.49 -1.93 44.79
N LYS A 334 -2.32 -1.88 44.14
CA LYS A 334 -1.31 -2.93 44.21
C LYS A 334 -0.27 -2.73 45.33
N SER A 335 -0.58 -1.87 46.31
CA SER A 335 0.26 -1.59 47.49
C SER A 335 1.63 -0.97 47.18
N TYR A 336 1.79 -0.32 46.02
CA TYR A 336 3.04 0.33 45.64
C TYR A 336 3.18 1.77 46.16
N MET A 337 2.18 2.35 46.84
CA MET A 337 2.23 3.75 47.27
C MET A 337 1.80 4.01 48.71
N THR A 338 2.73 4.59 49.48
CA THR A 338 2.46 5.77 50.31
C THR A 338 2.95 6.97 49.51
N VAL A 339 2.03 7.82 49.07
CA VAL A 339 2.19 9.24 48.67
C VAL A 339 3.32 9.58 47.68
N CYS A 340 2.95 9.87 46.43
CA CYS A 340 3.55 10.85 45.50
C CYS A 340 4.97 11.39 45.79
N GLU A 341 5.97 10.52 45.83
CA GLU A 341 7.35 10.89 45.48
C GLU A 341 7.65 10.31 44.10
N THR A 342 8.26 11.13 43.26
CA THR A 342 8.48 10.97 41.82
C THR A 342 8.71 9.52 41.37
N ILE A 343 7.78 8.91 40.62
CA ILE A 343 7.84 7.52 40.12
C ILE A 343 9.17 7.18 39.39
N HIS A 344 9.86 8.17 38.81
CA HIS A 344 11.24 8.04 38.27
C HIS A 344 12.27 7.51 39.28
N MET A 345 12.08 7.82 40.56
CA MET A 345 12.98 7.48 41.66
C MET A 345 12.66 6.13 42.31
N HIS A 346 11.60 5.44 41.86
CA HIS A 346 11.19 4.14 42.41
C HIS A 346 11.91 2.96 41.75
N SER A 347 11.82 1.78 42.38
CA SER A 347 12.43 0.54 41.89
C SER A 347 11.96 0.17 40.49
N ASP A 348 12.79 -0.57 39.75
CA ASP A 348 12.50 -1.11 38.43
C ASP A 348 11.14 -1.84 38.34
N ALA A 349 10.72 -2.50 39.42
CA ALA A 349 9.40 -3.14 39.52
C ALA A 349 8.24 -2.15 39.35
N VAL A 350 8.33 -0.96 39.95
CA VAL A 350 7.30 0.08 39.90
C VAL A 350 7.29 0.74 38.52
N LYS A 351 8.47 0.98 37.94
CA LYS A 351 8.63 1.51 36.58
C LYS A 351 8.08 0.54 35.54
N SER A 352 8.39 -0.74 35.70
CA SER A 352 7.88 -1.82 34.86
C SER A 352 6.36 -1.93 34.92
N GLU A 353 5.78 -1.81 36.11
CA GLU A 353 4.33 -1.85 36.29
C GLU A 353 3.66 -0.60 35.69
N LEU A 354 4.25 0.60 35.81
CA LEU A 354 3.76 1.81 35.15
C LEU A 354 3.68 1.62 33.63
N ILE A 355 4.75 1.12 33.00
CA ILE A 355 4.75 0.84 31.56
C ILE A 355 3.70 -0.21 31.21
N SER A 356 3.49 -1.22 32.07
CA SER A 356 2.45 -2.24 31.86
C SER A 356 1.02 -1.67 31.94
N ILE A 357 0.80 -0.67 32.80
CA ILE A 357 -0.48 0.04 32.92
C ILE A 357 -0.69 0.95 31.69
N LEU A 358 0.34 1.68 31.28
CA LEU A 358 0.32 2.51 30.06
C LEU A 358 0.06 1.69 28.80
N GLN A 359 0.69 0.51 28.69
CA GLN A 359 0.45 -0.48 27.63
C GLN A 359 -0.97 -1.04 27.63
N ARG A 360 -1.75 -0.86 28.71
CA ARG A 360 -3.13 -1.33 28.78
C ARG A 360 -4.14 -0.23 28.54
N GLU A 361 -3.87 0.97 29.06
CA GLU A 361 -4.88 2.03 29.21
C GLU A 361 -4.64 3.24 28.31
N GLU A 362 -3.38 3.53 27.94
CA GLU A 362 -2.98 4.81 27.32
C GLU A 362 -1.91 4.54 26.22
N LEU A 363 -2.19 3.57 25.35
CA LEU A 363 -1.23 3.04 24.35
C LEU A 363 -0.73 4.11 23.37
N TYR A 364 -1.57 5.08 23.02
CA TYR A 364 -1.22 6.17 22.10
C TYR A 364 -0.09 7.06 22.63
N LEU A 365 0.07 7.17 23.96
CA LEU A 365 1.17 7.91 24.56
C LEU A 365 2.51 7.21 24.33
N LEU A 366 2.52 5.88 24.30
CA LEU A 366 3.74 5.11 24.04
C LEU A 366 4.13 5.18 22.57
N GLU A 367 3.17 5.12 21.64
CA GLU A 367 3.42 5.22 20.20
C GLU A 367 4.13 6.52 19.81
N HIS A 368 3.74 7.67 20.39
CA HIS A 368 4.42 8.95 20.16
C HIS A 368 5.87 9.01 20.67
N LEU A 369 6.24 8.18 21.65
CA LEU A 369 7.58 8.14 22.23
C LEU A 369 8.56 7.31 21.41
N TYR A 370 8.05 6.33 20.66
CA TYR A 370 8.88 5.50 19.77
C TYR A 370 9.28 6.24 18.48
N ASP A 371 8.50 7.23 18.06
CA ASP A 371 8.75 8.01 16.84
C ASP A 371 9.57 9.30 17.06
N SER A 372 9.91 9.64 18.30
CA SER A 372 10.53 10.93 18.64
C SER A 372 12.03 10.79 18.98
N THR A 373 12.90 11.48 18.23
CA THR A 373 14.26 11.88 18.69
C THR A 373 14.34 13.42 18.75
N PRO A 374 15.18 13.99 19.64
CA PRO A 374 14.72 14.94 20.65
C PRO A 374 14.98 16.38 20.27
N LEU A 375 14.20 17.32 20.79
CA LEU A 375 14.64 18.73 20.89
C LEU A 375 13.98 19.45 22.07
N ALA A 376 14.86 19.78 23.03
CA ALA A 376 14.89 20.95 23.89
C ALA A 376 13.60 21.80 24.02
N GLN A 377 12.95 21.69 25.19
CA GLN A 377 12.42 22.82 25.99
C GLN A 377 11.70 22.26 27.23
N VAL A 378 12.44 21.92 28.29
CA VAL A 378 11.85 21.46 29.58
C VAL A 378 12.42 22.24 30.77
N GLU A 379 12.75 23.52 30.59
CA GLU A 379 13.14 24.38 31.72
C GLU A 379 12.00 25.28 32.25
N TYR A 380 10.83 25.31 31.60
CA TYR A 380 9.74 26.21 32.04
C TYR A 380 8.60 25.53 32.81
N THR A 381 8.40 24.22 32.65
CA THR A 381 7.22 23.52 33.23
C THR A 381 7.45 23.03 34.67
N VAL A 382 8.71 22.80 35.06
CA VAL A 382 9.07 22.32 36.42
C VAL A 382 8.79 23.41 37.47
N TYR A 383 8.85 24.68 37.11
CA TYR A 383 8.62 25.79 38.05
C TYR A 383 7.14 25.99 38.41
N THR A 384 6.19 25.54 37.59
CA THR A 384 4.75 25.78 37.82
C THR A 384 4.10 24.75 38.74
N ILE A 385 4.68 23.56 38.87
CA ILE A 385 4.17 22.50 39.76
C ILE A 385 4.66 22.70 41.20
N ALA A 386 5.88 23.20 41.39
CA ALA A 386 6.42 23.49 42.73
C ALA A 386 5.71 24.67 43.42
N LEU A 387 5.19 25.64 42.66
CA LEU A 387 4.55 26.85 43.21
C LEU A 387 3.04 26.71 43.49
N ARG A 388 2.43 25.54 43.28
CA ARG A 388 1.04 25.25 43.70
C ARG A 388 0.94 24.38 44.98
N GLN A 389 2.06 24.13 45.65
CA GLN A 389 2.10 23.38 46.92
C GLN A 389 2.74 24.17 48.09
N GLN A 390 2.81 25.50 47.98
CA GLN A 390 2.82 26.42 49.13
C GLN A 390 1.55 27.26 49.07
#